data_AF-A0A372M933-F1
#
_entry.id   AF-A0A372M933-F1
#
_cell.length_a   1.000
_cell.length_b   1.000
_cell.length_c   1.000
_cell.angle_alpha   90.00
_cell.angle_beta   90.00
_cell.angle_gamma   90.00
#
_symmetry.space_group_name_H-M   'P 1'
#
loop_
_entity.id
_entity.type
_entity.pdbx_description
1 polymer ?
#
loop_
_entity_poly.entity_id
_entity_poly.type
_entity_poly.pdbx_seq_one_letter_code
_entity_poly.pdbx_strand_id
1 'polypeptide(L)'
;MFGRLIGTRRNRANSAHRGGHPSPVLSVPPHGGVLSCRAVDQVGEPARHAEFTVTDAQGRKVVRGEADPFGSFVTGVPVGEYRLAVSAEGFTPFRGSVTVGEGEHAALGDVLLQIAEPPALPEPGEWEIEPMHSAVAFTARHIGLARIHGRFTTFAGAIRVADRMDLSAMHVVIDAASIDTNVKMRDDHLRSADFLDVGRYPTLEFYSERFVHRGGTRWGVTGALSLHGVTRTVTLDTEYLGTGHGMEGETRAACRATTELHRDDFTISWQTMLARGIAVVGPSITVDLDIQIVPKS
;
A
#
# COMPACT_ATOMS: atom_id res chain seq x y z
N MET A 1 -14.01 40.20 -68.17
CA MET A 1 -12.59 40.04 -68.58
C MET A 1 -11.98 39.00 -67.65
N PHE A 2 -11.85 37.75 -68.09
CA PHE A 2 -10.57 37.12 -68.51
C PHE A 2 -9.43 37.36 -67.48
N GLY A 3 -8.80 36.37 -66.84
CA GLY A 3 -8.70 34.96 -67.19
C GLY A 3 -8.11 34.07 -66.09
N ARG A 4 -7.82 32.83 -66.51
CA ARG A 4 -7.58 31.60 -65.75
C ARG A 4 -6.14 31.13 -66.03
N LEU A 5 -5.42 30.64 -65.02
CA LEU A 5 -4.19 29.81 -65.10
C LEU A 5 -3.92 29.26 -63.68
N ILE A 6 -4.26 28.02 -63.33
CA ILE A 6 -3.62 26.69 -63.54
C ILE A 6 -2.21 26.54 -62.92
N GLY A 7 -2.13 25.55 -62.00
CA GLY A 7 -0.91 24.84 -61.56
C GLY A 7 -0.36 25.31 -60.21
N THR A 8 -0.14 24.50 -59.17
CA THR A 8 0.14 23.07 -59.08
C THR A 8 -0.24 22.54 -57.68
N ARG A 9 -0.74 21.30 -57.61
CA ARG A 9 -0.93 20.53 -56.37
C ARG A 9 0.43 20.24 -55.72
N ARG A 10 0.61 20.61 -54.45
CA ARG A 10 1.64 20.01 -53.58
C ARG A 10 0.97 19.39 -52.35
N ASN A 11 1.26 18.11 -52.20
CA ASN A 11 0.79 17.18 -51.20
C ASN A 11 1.20 17.65 -49.79
N ARG A 12 0.24 17.91 -48.89
CA ARG A 12 0.52 18.09 -47.45
C ARG A 12 0.61 16.70 -46.83
N ALA A 13 1.82 16.20 -46.64
CA ALA A 13 2.08 15.06 -45.78
C ALA A 13 2.03 15.52 -44.31
N ASN A 14 1.16 14.87 -43.55
CA ASN A 14 1.10 14.89 -42.08
C ASN A 14 2.48 14.55 -41.48
N SER A 15 3.05 15.45 -40.69
CA SER A 15 4.05 15.08 -39.68
C SER A 15 3.45 15.31 -38.30
N ALA A 16 2.92 14.23 -37.72
CA ALA A 16 2.50 14.22 -36.33
C ALA A 16 3.72 14.44 -35.42
N HIS A 17 3.70 15.52 -34.64
CA HIS A 17 4.56 15.70 -33.48
C HIS A 17 4.22 14.61 -32.45
N ARG A 18 5.11 13.62 -32.29
CA ARG A 18 5.22 12.87 -31.04
C ARG A 18 6.30 13.56 -30.20
N GLY A 19 5.88 14.23 -29.14
CA GLY A 19 6.77 14.69 -28.08
C GLY A 19 7.43 13.48 -27.42
N GLY A 20 8.74 13.34 -27.60
CA GLY A 20 9.55 12.44 -26.78
C GLY A 20 9.80 13.10 -25.45
N HIS A 21 9.45 12.41 -24.35
CA HIS A 21 9.95 12.78 -23.03
C HIS A 21 11.48 12.65 -23.03
N PRO A 22 12.25 13.65 -22.56
CA PRO A 22 13.70 13.52 -22.44
C PRO A 22 14.03 12.42 -21.43
N SER A 23 14.80 11.43 -21.84
CA SER A 23 15.38 10.44 -20.92
C SER A 23 16.21 11.18 -19.85
N PRO A 24 16.12 10.79 -18.57
CA PRO A 24 16.97 11.37 -17.54
C PRO A 24 18.43 11.10 -17.92
N VAL A 25 19.24 12.16 -17.96
CA VAL A 25 20.66 12.05 -18.28
C VAL A 25 21.35 11.33 -17.13
N LEU A 26 21.97 10.19 -17.42
CA LEU A 26 22.76 9.42 -16.46
C LEU A 26 23.92 10.28 -15.95
N SER A 27 23.92 10.61 -14.66
CA SER A 27 25.00 11.34 -14.02
C SER A 27 26.02 10.36 -13.42
N VAL A 28 27.28 10.45 -13.87
CA VAL A 28 28.39 9.66 -13.33
C VAL A 28 29.30 10.58 -12.51
N PRO A 29 29.60 10.25 -11.23
CA PRO A 29 30.52 11.04 -10.44
C PRO A 29 31.90 11.17 -11.08
N PRO A 30 32.65 12.27 -10.85
CA PRO A 30 34.05 12.37 -11.25
C PRO A 30 34.86 11.21 -10.71
N HIS A 31 35.68 10.58 -11.55
CA HIS A 31 36.45 9.36 -11.23
C HIS A 31 35.58 8.15 -10.82
N GLY A 32 34.27 8.20 -11.04
CA GLY A 32 33.34 7.10 -10.80
C GLY A 32 33.22 6.15 -11.98
N GLY A 33 32.38 5.14 -11.82
CA GLY A 33 31.99 4.21 -12.87
C GLY A 33 30.48 4.05 -12.95
N VAL A 34 30.05 3.12 -13.80
CA VAL A 34 28.63 2.81 -14.04
C VAL A 34 28.33 1.41 -13.53
N LEU A 35 27.18 1.27 -12.86
CA LEU A 35 26.61 0.01 -12.42
C LEU A 35 25.30 -0.23 -13.16
N SER A 36 25.09 -1.45 -13.68
CA SER A 36 23.80 -1.84 -14.26
C SER A 36 23.43 -3.28 -13.93
N CYS A 37 22.13 -3.56 -13.87
CA CYS A 37 21.61 -4.92 -13.98
C CYS A 37 20.25 -4.92 -14.68
N ARG A 38 19.79 -6.11 -15.05
CA ARG A 38 18.43 -6.35 -15.52
C ARG A 38 17.77 -7.41 -14.63
N ALA A 39 16.70 -7.04 -13.96
CA ALA A 39 15.91 -7.94 -13.12
C ALA A 39 14.96 -8.76 -14.00
N VAL A 40 15.08 -10.08 -13.91
CA VAL A 40 14.23 -11.03 -14.66
C VAL A 40 13.65 -12.08 -13.73
N ASP A 41 12.48 -12.63 -14.08
CA ASP A 41 11.90 -13.78 -13.40
C ASP A 41 12.55 -15.10 -13.84
N GLN A 42 12.13 -16.23 -13.25
CA GLN A 42 12.68 -17.55 -13.52
C GLN A 42 12.58 -18.01 -14.98
N VAL A 43 11.72 -17.39 -15.81
CA VAL A 43 11.57 -17.70 -17.23
C VAL A 43 12.23 -16.66 -18.14
N GLY A 44 12.91 -15.66 -17.56
CA GLY A 44 13.67 -14.62 -18.28
C GLY A 44 12.85 -13.39 -18.66
N GLU A 45 11.60 -13.27 -18.18
CA GLU A 45 10.77 -12.10 -18.43
C GLU A 45 11.15 -10.95 -17.49
N PRO A 46 11.07 -9.68 -17.94
CA PRO A 46 11.31 -8.52 -17.10
C PRO A 46 10.49 -8.52 -15.81
N ALA A 47 11.16 -8.42 -14.66
CA ALA A 47 10.49 -8.17 -13.40
C ALA A 47 9.96 -6.74 -13.37
N ARG A 48 8.64 -6.59 -13.54
CA ARG A 48 7.97 -5.28 -13.56
C ARG A 48 8.03 -4.64 -12.18
N HIS A 49 8.16 -3.31 -12.15
CA HIS A 49 8.24 -2.52 -10.90
C HIS A 49 9.38 -2.97 -9.98
N ALA A 50 10.47 -3.52 -10.54
CA ALA A 50 11.64 -3.87 -9.77
C ALA A 50 12.29 -2.61 -9.23
N GLU A 51 12.40 -2.50 -7.91
CA GLU A 51 13.18 -1.48 -7.24
C GLU A 51 14.59 -1.98 -6.96
N PHE A 52 15.57 -1.09 -7.02
CA PHE A 52 16.95 -1.39 -6.68
C PHE A 52 17.48 -0.44 -5.61
N THR A 53 18.37 -0.94 -4.77
CA THR A 53 19.14 -0.14 -3.81
C THR A 53 20.61 -0.54 -3.88
N VAL A 54 21.49 0.44 -4.05
CA VAL A 54 22.94 0.29 -4.03
C VAL A 54 23.45 0.81 -2.70
N THR A 55 24.20 -0.03 -1.98
CA THR A 55 24.73 0.26 -0.66
C THR A 55 26.24 0.12 -0.67
N ASP A 56 26.97 1.06 -0.09
CA ASP A 56 28.44 0.96 0.02
C ASP A 56 28.89 -0.10 1.05
N ALA A 57 30.20 -0.31 1.14
CA ALA A 57 30.82 -1.23 2.10
C ALA A 57 30.43 -0.92 3.56
N GLN A 58 30.23 0.37 3.91
CA GLN A 58 29.84 0.82 5.25
C GLN A 58 28.33 0.67 5.53
N GLY A 59 27.53 0.21 4.56
CA GLY A 59 26.09 0.04 4.73
C GLY A 59 25.27 1.30 4.43
N ARG A 60 25.88 2.36 3.90
CA ARG A 60 25.17 3.58 3.51
C ARG A 60 24.54 3.40 2.14
N LYS A 61 23.26 3.78 2.03
CA LYS A 61 22.55 3.78 0.74
C LYS A 61 23.09 4.90 -0.13
N VAL A 62 23.61 4.54 -1.29
CA VAL A 62 24.22 5.48 -2.25
C VAL A 62 23.21 5.85 -3.33
N VAL A 63 22.46 4.86 -3.82
CA VAL A 63 21.42 5.06 -4.85
C VAL A 63 20.22 4.17 -4.55
N ARG A 64 19.02 4.66 -4.83
CA ARG A 64 17.79 3.87 -4.93
C ARG A 64 16.98 4.34 -6.13
N GLY A 65 16.30 3.44 -6.80
CA GLY A 65 15.38 3.77 -7.89
C GLY A 65 14.50 2.60 -8.29
N GLU A 66 13.65 2.82 -9.28
CA GLU A 66 12.88 1.80 -9.98
C GLU A 66 13.58 1.49 -11.31
N ALA A 67 13.58 0.23 -11.70
CA ALA A 67 14.02 -0.21 -13.01
C ALA A 67 13.04 0.27 -14.09
N ASP A 68 13.52 0.31 -15.33
CA ASP A 68 12.68 0.60 -16.47
C ASP A 68 11.64 -0.51 -16.73
N PRO A 69 10.69 -0.32 -17.66
CA PRO A 69 9.69 -1.34 -17.99
C PRO A 69 10.26 -2.68 -18.50
N PHE A 70 11.55 -2.76 -18.82
CA PHE A 70 12.26 -3.96 -19.24
C PHE A 70 13.10 -4.57 -18.10
N GLY A 71 12.89 -4.11 -16.86
CA GLY A 71 13.57 -4.59 -15.66
C GLY A 71 15.00 -4.09 -15.54
N SER A 72 15.44 -3.19 -16.42
CA SER A 72 16.83 -2.73 -16.45
C SER A 72 17.01 -1.44 -15.66
N PHE A 73 18.15 -1.30 -14.99
CA PHE A 73 18.58 -0.01 -14.48
C PHE A 73 20.06 0.22 -14.77
N VAL A 74 20.42 1.50 -14.82
CA VAL A 74 21.80 1.97 -14.93
C VAL A 74 22.00 3.17 -14.01
N THR A 75 23.07 3.17 -13.23
CA THR A 75 23.41 4.30 -12.33
C THR A 75 24.90 4.53 -12.27
N GLY A 76 25.32 5.79 -12.18
CA GLY A 76 26.69 6.15 -11.83
C GLY A 76 26.93 6.00 -10.33
N VAL A 77 28.10 5.50 -9.94
CA VAL A 77 28.56 5.43 -8.53
C VAL A 77 30.06 5.73 -8.45
N PRO A 78 30.56 6.23 -7.30
CA PRO A 78 32.02 6.35 -7.09
C PRO A 78 32.74 5.01 -7.21
N VAL A 79 34.07 5.03 -7.32
CA VAL A 79 34.87 3.80 -7.25
C VAL A 79 34.72 3.12 -5.89
N GLY A 80 34.51 1.81 -5.90
CA GLY A 80 34.42 1.03 -4.67
C GLY A 80 33.63 -0.26 -4.78
N GLU A 81 33.48 -0.92 -3.64
CA GLU A 81 32.66 -2.12 -3.48
C GLU A 81 31.24 -1.75 -3.02
N TYR A 82 30.26 -2.37 -3.65
CA TYR A 82 28.85 -2.13 -3.40
C TYR A 82 28.10 -3.44 -3.20
N ARG A 83 27.03 -3.36 -2.41
CA ARG A 83 25.97 -4.37 -2.35
C ARG A 83 24.76 -3.84 -3.12
N LEU A 84 24.33 -4.60 -4.11
CA LEU A 84 23.08 -4.38 -4.82
C LEU A 84 21.98 -5.21 -4.17
N ALA A 85 20.86 -4.59 -3.85
CA ALA A 85 19.61 -5.27 -3.55
C ALA A 85 18.59 -4.94 -4.65
N VAL A 86 17.91 -5.96 -5.17
CA VAL A 86 16.81 -5.80 -6.14
C VAL A 86 15.58 -6.48 -5.57
N SER A 87 14.45 -5.78 -5.56
CA SER A 87 13.17 -6.28 -5.06
C SER A 87 12.07 -6.00 -6.05
N ALA A 88 11.20 -6.97 -6.29
CA ALA A 88 9.98 -6.79 -7.05
C ALA A 88 8.83 -7.50 -6.31
N GLU A 89 7.59 -7.02 -6.49
CA GLU A 89 6.43 -7.63 -5.85
C GLU A 89 6.28 -9.10 -6.26
N GLY A 90 6.03 -9.98 -5.28
CA GLY A 90 5.93 -11.42 -5.51
C GLY A 90 7.27 -12.17 -5.61
N PHE A 91 8.41 -11.49 -5.46
CA PHE A 91 9.74 -12.10 -5.52
C PHE A 91 10.53 -11.91 -4.22
N THR A 92 11.39 -12.87 -3.88
CA THR A 92 12.40 -12.73 -2.83
C THR A 92 13.43 -11.70 -3.26
N PRO A 93 13.78 -10.71 -2.42
CA PRO A 93 14.80 -9.72 -2.77
C PRO A 93 16.14 -10.37 -3.09
N PHE A 94 16.66 -10.10 -4.27
CA PHE A 94 18.02 -10.48 -4.64
C PHE A 94 19.03 -9.59 -3.89
N ARG A 95 20.15 -10.19 -3.50
CA ARG A 95 21.32 -9.46 -2.97
C ARG A 95 22.59 -9.97 -3.64
N GLY A 96 23.36 -9.04 -4.19
CA GLY A 96 24.66 -9.33 -4.81
C GLY A 96 25.69 -8.28 -4.45
N SER A 97 26.96 -8.59 -4.67
CA SER A 97 28.07 -7.64 -4.51
C SER A 97 28.68 -7.32 -5.87
N VAL A 98 29.19 -6.10 -6.02
CA VAL A 98 29.80 -5.61 -7.26
C VAL A 98 30.87 -4.58 -6.94
N THR A 99 32.00 -4.67 -7.65
CA THR A 99 33.07 -3.68 -7.58
C THR A 99 33.01 -2.80 -8.81
N VAL A 100 33.12 -1.50 -8.62
CA VAL A 100 33.11 -0.50 -9.70
C VAL A 100 34.44 0.22 -9.73
N GLY A 101 35.19 0.10 -10.82
CA GLY A 101 36.42 0.86 -11.08
C GLY A 101 36.19 2.18 -11.79
N GLU A 102 37.25 2.99 -11.92
CA GLU A 102 37.20 4.32 -12.51
C GLU A 102 36.93 4.22 -14.02
N GLY A 103 35.87 4.87 -14.49
CA GLY A 103 35.46 4.79 -15.90
C GLY A 103 34.96 3.42 -16.35
N GLU A 104 34.84 2.45 -15.43
CA GLU A 104 34.38 1.10 -15.75
C GLU A 104 32.86 1.01 -15.76
N HIS A 105 32.35 0.04 -16.53
CA HIS A 105 30.97 -0.39 -16.49
C HIS A 105 30.88 -1.76 -15.83
N ALA A 106 30.47 -1.79 -14.57
CA ALA A 106 30.19 -3.01 -13.84
C ALA A 106 28.76 -3.48 -14.14
N ALA A 107 28.63 -4.49 -15.00
CA ALA A 107 27.36 -5.10 -15.33
C ALA A 107 27.19 -6.44 -14.58
N LEU A 108 26.12 -6.56 -13.78
CA LEU A 108 25.74 -7.85 -13.20
C LEU A 108 25.01 -8.76 -14.20
N GLY A 109 24.60 -8.21 -15.36
CA GLY A 109 23.76 -8.91 -16.32
C GLY A 109 22.35 -9.13 -15.79
N ASP A 110 21.77 -10.28 -16.17
CA ASP A 110 20.45 -10.69 -15.73
C ASP A 110 20.51 -11.22 -14.29
N VAL A 111 19.75 -10.57 -13.41
CA VAL A 111 19.53 -10.95 -12.02
C VAL A 111 18.22 -11.73 -11.96
N LEU A 112 18.33 -13.03 -11.72
CA LEU A 112 17.19 -13.93 -11.61
C LEU A 112 16.51 -13.80 -10.24
N LEU A 113 15.32 -13.20 -10.23
CA LEU A 113 14.50 -13.11 -9.03
C LEU A 113 13.78 -14.43 -8.77
N GLN A 114 13.89 -14.92 -7.54
CA GLN A 114 13.17 -16.11 -7.09
C GLN A 114 11.76 -15.71 -6.66
N ILE A 115 10.75 -16.50 -7.02
CA ILE A 115 9.39 -16.29 -6.54
C ILE A 115 9.41 -16.37 -5.01
N ALA A 116 8.84 -15.37 -4.35
CA ALA A 116 8.67 -15.43 -2.90
C ALA A 116 7.64 -16.50 -2.59
N GLU A 117 8.03 -17.52 -1.83
CA GLU A 117 7.06 -18.41 -1.22
C GLU A 117 6.16 -17.56 -0.30
N PRO A 118 4.84 -17.55 -0.52
CA PRO A 118 3.94 -16.86 0.40
C PRO A 118 4.06 -17.53 1.77
N PRO A 119 4.03 -16.76 2.86
CA PRO A 119 4.02 -17.36 4.19
C PRO A 119 2.82 -18.31 4.33
N ALA A 120 3.01 -19.40 5.06
CA ALA A 120 1.95 -20.34 5.37
C ALA A 120 0.76 -19.58 5.98
N LEU A 121 -0.42 -19.80 5.40
CA LEU A 121 -1.65 -19.23 5.92
C LEU A 121 -2.00 -19.91 7.26
N PRO A 122 -2.82 -19.28 8.10
CA PRO A 122 -3.30 -19.90 9.31
C PRO A 122 -4.04 -21.21 8.98
N GLU A 123 -3.93 -22.21 9.85
CA GLU A 123 -4.65 -23.47 9.68
C GLU A 123 -6.17 -23.23 9.61
N PRO A 124 -6.90 -24.00 8.77
CA PRO A 124 -8.35 -23.94 8.73
C PRO A 124 -8.97 -24.10 10.12
N GLY A 125 -9.92 -23.24 10.45
CA GLY A 125 -10.52 -23.21 11.78
C GLY A 125 -11.16 -21.87 12.11
N GLU A 126 -11.66 -21.78 13.34
CA GLU A 126 -12.20 -20.55 13.91
C GLU A 126 -11.09 -19.80 14.64
N TRP A 127 -10.98 -18.51 14.34
CA TRP A 127 -10.02 -17.58 14.91
C TRP A 127 -10.77 -16.35 15.42
N GLU A 128 -10.17 -15.64 16.36
CA GLU A 128 -10.68 -14.37 16.88
C GLU A 128 -9.58 -13.32 16.97
N ILE A 129 -9.98 -12.07 16.78
CA ILE A 129 -9.07 -10.92 17.00
C ILE A 129 -8.71 -10.89 18.48
N GLU A 130 -7.41 -10.84 18.76
CA GLU A 130 -6.89 -10.65 20.10
C GLU A 130 -6.72 -9.13 20.33
N PRO A 131 -7.57 -8.48 21.16
CA PRO A 131 -7.62 -7.02 21.21
C PRO A 131 -6.38 -6.36 21.84
N MET A 132 -5.63 -7.05 22.71
CA MET A 132 -4.48 -6.44 23.40
C MET A 132 -3.28 -6.21 22.48
N HIS A 133 -3.13 -7.02 21.43
CA HIS A 133 -2.08 -6.89 20.42
C HIS A 133 -2.63 -6.44 19.06
N SER A 134 -3.81 -5.82 19.06
CA SER A 134 -4.45 -5.28 17.87
C SER A 134 -4.73 -3.78 18.00
N ALA A 135 -4.79 -3.08 16.88
CA ALA A 135 -5.09 -1.67 16.80
C ALA A 135 -5.98 -1.35 15.59
N VAL A 136 -7.00 -0.52 15.85
CA VAL A 136 -7.84 0.11 14.82
C VAL A 136 -7.62 1.62 14.91
N ALA A 137 -6.76 2.14 14.06
CA ALA A 137 -6.36 3.54 14.04
C ALA A 137 -6.89 4.27 12.80
N PHE A 138 -7.06 5.58 12.92
CA PHE A 138 -7.41 6.43 11.79
C PHE A 138 -6.71 7.79 11.86
N THR A 139 -6.54 8.38 10.69
CA THR A 139 -5.99 9.72 10.54
C THR A 139 -6.91 10.57 9.67
N ALA A 140 -7.35 11.71 10.22
CA ALA A 140 -8.11 12.72 9.50
C ALA A 140 -7.28 14.00 9.33
N ARG A 141 -7.55 14.78 8.27
CA ARG A 141 -6.90 16.09 8.06
C ARG A 141 -7.76 17.22 8.62
N HIS A 142 -7.19 18.05 9.47
CA HIS A 142 -7.80 19.30 9.93
C HIS A 142 -7.32 20.45 9.03
N ILE A 143 -8.26 21.16 8.38
CA ILE A 143 -8.01 22.28 7.44
C ILE A 143 -6.95 21.99 6.36
N GLY A 144 -6.73 20.73 6.00
CA GLY A 144 -5.68 20.32 5.06
C GLY A 144 -4.24 20.45 5.56
N LEU A 145 -4.03 20.99 6.77
CA LEU A 145 -2.71 21.29 7.33
C LEU A 145 -2.28 20.27 8.39
N ALA A 146 -3.09 20.13 9.45
CA ALA A 146 -2.76 19.29 10.59
C ALA A 146 -3.40 17.91 10.49
N ARG A 147 -2.78 16.90 11.12
CA ARG A 147 -3.33 15.54 11.24
C ARG A 147 -3.96 15.35 12.61
N ILE A 148 -5.20 14.86 12.63
CA ILE A 148 -5.87 14.34 13.81
C ILE A 148 -5.73 12.84 13.76
N HIS A 149 -5.07 12.27 14.77
CA HIS A 149 -4.99 10.83 14.95
C HIS A 149 -6.07 10.41 15.95
N GLY A 150 -6.70 9.28 15.67
CA GLY A 150 -7.62 8.65 16.58
C GLY A 150 -7.59 7.14 16.45
N ARG A 151 -8.28 6.48 17.35
CA ARG A 151 -8.41 5.02 17.39
C ARG A 151 -9.76 4.63 17.98
N PHE A 152 -10.12 3.37 17.81
CA PHE A 152 -11.16 2.72 18.60
C PHE A 152 -10.52 1.76 19.59
N THR A 153 -10.91 1.85 20.86
CA THR A 153 -10.28 1.07 21.94
C THR A 153 -11.00 -0.24 22.26
N THR A 154 -12.21 -0.42 21.71
CA THR A 154 -13.04 -1.60 21.97
C THR A 154 -13.57 -2.15 20.66
N PHE A 155 -13.13 -3.37 20.33
CA PHE A 155 -13.54 -4.09 19.14
C PHE A 155 -13.38 -5.60 19.34
N ALA A 156 -14.09 -6.36 18.54
CA ALA A 156 -13.97 -7.81 18.45
C ALA A 156 -14.09 -8.25 16.99
N GLY A 157 -13.55 -9.42 16.66
CA GLY A 157 -13.77 -10.01 15.35
C GLY A 157 -13.62 -11.51 15.37
N ALA A 158 -14.41 -12.17 14.55
CA ALA A 158 -14.36 -13.60 14.32
C ALA A 158 -13.96 -13.87 12.87
N ILE A 159 -13.03 -14.80 12.67
CA ILE A 159 -12.51 -15.19 11.36
C ILE A 159 -12.62 -16.71 11.25
N ARG A 160 -13.39 -17.18 10.27
CA ARG A 160 -13.37 -18.58 9.86
C ARG A 160 -12.43 -18.74 8.68
N VAL A 161 -11.29 -19.40 8.90
CA VAL A 161 -10.34 -19.77 7.86
C VAL A 161 -10.77 -21.12 7.29
N ALA A 162 -11.01 -21.18 5.98
CA ALA A 162 -11.30 -22.42 5.26
C ALA A 162 -10.03 -22.95 4.55
N ASP A 163 -10.10 -24.21 4.06
CA ASP A 163 -9.03 -24.80 3.23
C ASP A 163 -8.65 -23.94 2.03
N ARG A 164 -9.61 -23.15 1.53
CA ARG A 164 -9.39 -22.14 0.52
C ARG A 164 -9.83 -20.78 1.03
N MET A 165 -8.96 -19.78 0.89
CA MET A 165 -9.22 -18.43 1.39
C MET A 165 -10.44 -17.75 0.76
N ASP A 166 -10.82 -18.10 -0.46
CA ASP A 166 -12.04 -17.57 -1.09
C ASP A 166 -13.34 -18.10 -0.45
N LEU A 167 -13.25 -19.12 0.41
CA LEU A 167 -14.36 -19.66 1.20
C LEU A 167 -14.29 -19.25 2.69
N SER A 168 -13.26 -18.50 3.07
CA SER A 168 -13.11 -17.93 4.41
C SER A 168 -14.11 -16.79 4.63
N ALA A 169 -14.38 -16.46 5.90
CA ALA A 169 -15.25 -15.36 6.27
C ALA A 169 -14.72 -14.64 7.52
N MET A 170 -15.01 -13.35 7.62
CA MET A 170 -14.65 -12.50 8.74
C MET A 170 -15.80 -11.55 9.05
N HIS A 171 -16.08 -11.37 10.34
CA HIS A 171 -16.97 -10.34 10.87
C HIS A 171 -16.26 -9.58 11.98
N VAL A 172 -16.24 -8.26 11.89
CA VAL A 172 -15.64 -7.37 12.89
C VAL A 172 -16.70 -6.41 13.38
N VAL A 173 -16.73 -6.20 14.70
CA VAL A 173 -17.60 -5.24 15.39
C VAL A 173 -16.73 -4.30 16.20
N ILE A 174 -16.92 -3.00 16.00
CA ILE A 174 -16.23 -1.94 16.72
C ILE A 174 -17.27 -1.15 17.51
N ASP A 175 -17.03 -0.93 18.80
CA ASP A 175 -17.87 -0.05 19.62
C ASP A 175 -17.59 1.41 19.24
N ALA A 176 -18.62 2.07 18.70
CA ALA A 176 -18.52 3.46 18.24
C ALA A 176 -18.20 4.43 19.40
N ALA A 177 -18.63 4.12 20.62
CA ALA A 177 -18.35 4.93 21.80
C ALA A 177 -16.88 4.84 22.23
N SER A 178 -16.14 3.82 21.79
CA SER A 178 -14.73 3.64 22.12
C SER A 178 -13.76 4.53 21.34
N ILE A 179 -14.28 5.47 20.52
CA ILE A 179 -13.47 6.45 19.81
C ILE A 179 -12.64 7.29 20.80
N ASP A 180 -11.35 7.40 20.52
CA ASP A 180 -10.37 8.14 21.31
C ASP A 180 -9.43 8.90 20.39
N THR A 181 -9.45 10.23 20.50
CA THR A 181 -8.53 11.14 19.83
C THR A 181 -7.61 11.87 20.81
N ASN A 182 -7.56 11.38 22.06
CA ASN A 182 -6.84 11.96 23.19
C ASN A 182 -7.30 13.39 23.55
N VAL A 183 -8.52 13.77 23.18
CA VAL A 183 -9.12 15.08 23.49
C VAL A 183 -10.58 14.88 23.86
N LYS A 184 -10.86 14.78 25.17
CA LYS A 184 -12.18 14.43 25.70
C LYS A 184 -13.32 15.23 25.06
N MET A 185 -13.19 16.55 24.94
CA MET A 185 -14.23 17.41 24.34
C MET A 185 -14.52 17.04 22.88
N ARG A 186 -13.49 16.66 22.11
CA ARG A 186 -13.66 16.20 20.73
C ARG A 186 -14.28 14.81 20.69
N ASP A 187 -13.87 13.90 21.58
CA ASP A 187 -14.41 12.55 21.65
C ASP A 187 -15.90 12.57 22.04
N ASP A 188 -16.28 13.40 23.02
CA ASP A 188 -17.68 13.61 23.41
C ASP A 188 -18.51 14.13 22.22
N HIS A 189 -17.94 15.03 21.41
CA HIS A 189 -18.61 15.54 20.22
C HIS A 189 -18.71 14.50 19.11
N LEU A 190 -17.66 13.72 18.85
CA LEU A 190 -17.67 12.65 17.84
C LEU A 190 -18.70 11.56 18.18
N ARG A 191 -18.98 11.33 19.46
CA ARG A 191 -20.01 10.38 19.91
C ARG A 191 -21.44 10.90 19.76
N SER A 192 -21.63 12.21 19.62
CA SER A 192 -22.97 12.82 19.62
C SER A 192 -23.75 12.52 18.34
N ALA A 193 -25.04 12.86 18.34
CA ALA A 193 -25.93 12.78 17.19
C ALA A 193 -25.49 13.63 15.98
N ASP A 194 -24.48 14.48 16.15
CA ASP A 194 -23.95 15.33 15.08
C ASP A 194 -22.86 14.59 14.26
N PHE A 195 -22.38 13.45 14.75
CA PHE A 195 -21.33 12.64 14.13
C PHE A 195 -21.68 11.14 14.10
N LEU A 196 -21.19 10.35 15.06
CA LEU A 196 -21.38 8.89 15.05
C LEU A 196 -22.74 8.47 15.61
N ASP A 197 -23.44 9.37 16.31
CA ASP A 197 -24.73 9.12 16.95
C ASP A 197 -24.74 7.77 17.67
N VAL A 198 -23.81 7.58 18.62
CA VAL A 198 -23.54 6.27 19.24
C VAL A 198 -24.74 5.73 20.03
N GLY A 199 -25.69 6.60 20.38
CA GLY A 199 -26.95 6.20 21.00
C GLY A 199 -27.88 5.46 20.02
N ARG A 200 -27.83 5.79 18.73
CA ARG A 200 -28.63 5.16 17.67
C ARG A 200 -27.83 4.11 16.88
N TYR A 201 -26.54 4.34 16.68
CA TYR A 201 -25.62 3.47 15.94
C TYR A 201 -24.43 3.11 16.84
N PRO A 202 -24.62 2.19 17.79
CA PRO A 202 -23.58 1.87 18.79
C PRO A 202 -22.39 1.12 18.20
N THR A 203 -22.52 0.53 17.00
CA THR A 203 -21.47 -0.29 16.37
C THR A 203 -21.12 0.20 14.97
N LEU A 204 -19.85 0.00 14.62
CA LEU A 204 -19.39 -0.09 13.23
C LEU A 204 -19.14 -1.57 12.95
N GLU A 205 -19.62 -2.07 11.80
CA GLU A 205 -19.52 -3.49 11.47
C GLU A 205 -18.95 -3.71 10.09
N PHE A 206 -18.01 -4.66 9.97
CA PHE A 206 -17.45 -5.08 8.70
C PHE A 206 -17.67 -6.58 8.48
N TYR A 207 -18.27 -6.95 7.36
CA TYR A 207 -18.45 -8.33 6.91
C TYR A 207 -17.66 -8.57 5.64
N SER A 208 -16.74 -9.53 5.64
CA SER A 208 -15.97 -9.87 4.43
C SER A 208 -16.85 -10.54 3.38
N GLU A 209 -16.62 -10.21 2.12
CA GLU A 209 -17.29 -10.81 0.97
C GLU A 209 -16.29 -11.55 0.06
N ARG A 210 -15.04 -11.09 0.00
CA ARG A 210 -14.04 -11.63 -0.92
C ARG A 210 -12.61 -11.42 -0.43
N PHE A 211 -11.81 -12.49 -0.50
CA PHE A 211 -10.37 -12.48 -0.27
C PHE A 211 -9.65 -12.73 -1.60
N VAL A 212 -8.70 -11.86 -1.97
CA VAL A 212 -7.93 -11.97 -3.22
C VAL A 212 -6.45 -11.91 -2.91
N HIS A 213 -5.71 -12.98 -3.22
CA HIS A 213 -4.24 -12.92 -3.16
C HIS A 213 -3.73 -12.02 -4.28
N ARG A 214 -2.89 -11.04 -3.92
CA ARG A 214 -2.29 -10.07 -4.86
C ARG A 214 -0.82 -10.35 -5.16
N GLY A 215 -0.22 -11.38 -4.53
CA GLY A 215 1.17 -11.77 -4.70
C GLY A 215 1.98 -11.59 -3.41
N GLY A 216 2.98 -12.46 -3.19
CA GLY A 216 3.77 -12.46 -1.96
C GLY A 216 2.88 -12.49 -0.70
N THR A 217 3.06 -11.51 0.18
CA THR A 217 2.30 -11.33 1.43
C THR A 217 1.02 -10.51 1.25
N ARG A 218 0.70 -10.02 0.05
CA ARG A 218 -0.35 -9.03 -0.18
C ARG A 218 -1.69 -9.66 -0.53
N TRP A 219 -2.74 -9.09 0.04
CA TRP A 219 -4.13 -9.51 -0.11
C TRP A 219 -5.04 -8.29 -0.29
N GLY A 220 -6.10 -8.44 -1.08
CA GLY A 220 -7.25 -7.54 -1.06
C GLY A 220 -8.40 -8.20 -0.33
N VAL A 221 -8.91 -7.57 0.73
CA VAL A 221 -10.09 -8.06 1.46
C VAL A 221 -11.23 -7.08 1.25
N THR A 222 -12.21 -7.48 0.43
CA THR A 222 -13.39 -6.66 0.14
C THR A 222 -14.55 -7.12 1.01
N GLY A 223 -15.32 -6.16 1.54
CA GLY A 223 -16.48 -6.44 2.37
C GLY A 223 -17.41 -5.26 2.57
N ALA A 224 -18.52 -5.51 3.24
CA ALA A 224 -19.54 -4.52 3.56
C ALA A 224 -19.23 -3.86 4.91
N LEU A 225 -18.96 -2.55 4.91
CA LEU A 225 -18.80 -1.71 6.09
C LEU A 225 -20.10 -0.96 6.37
N SER A 226 -20.70 -1.21 7.53
CA SER A 226 -21.83 -0.46 8.07
C SER A 226 -21.34 0.55 9.09
N LEU A 227 -21.62 1.84 8.84
CA LEU A 227 -21.23 2.95 9.69
C LEU A 227 -22.35 4.01 9.66
N HIS A 228 -22.82 4.41 10.85
CA HIS A 228 -23.88 5.42 11.00
C HIS A 228 -25.14 5.10 10.16
N GLY A 229 -25.56 3.83 10.15
CA GLY A 229 -26.75 3.36 9.44
C GLY A 229 -26.60 3.25 7.91
N VAL A 230 -25.41 3.48 7.37
CA VAL A 230 -25.13 3.35 5.93
C VAL A 230 -24.11 2.23 5.70
N THR A 231 -24.40 1.36 4.74
CA THR A 231 -23.51 0.26 4.35
C THR A 231 -22.84 0.56 3.02
N ARG A 232 -21.52 0.40 2.95
CA ARG A 232 -20.71 0.59 1.74
C ARG A 232 -19.73 -0.56 1.55
N THR A 233 -19.45 -0.93 0.31
CA THR A 233 -18.37 -1.86 -0.01
C THR A 233 -17.02 -1.14 0.17
N VAL A 234 -16.15 -1.72 0.98
CA VAL A 234 -14.79 -1.23 1.26
C VAL A 234 -13.80 -2.35 0.97
N THR A 235 -12.63 -1.99 0.43
CA THR A 235 -11.54 -2.94 0.23
C THR A 235 -10.36 -2.56 1.10
N LEU A 236 -9.96 -3.48 1.96
CA LEU A 236 -8.74 -3.39 2.74
C LEU A 236 -7.57 -3.87 1.88
N ASP A 237 -6.51 -3.06 1.82
CA ASP A 237 -5.22 -3.49 1.29
C ASP A 237 -4.41 -4.09 2.44
N THR A 238 -4.24 -5.41 2.40
CA THR A 238 -3.76 -6.21 3.53
C THR A 238 -2.39 -6.81 3.23
N GLU A 239 -1.48 -6.70 4.18
CA GLU A 239 -0.22 -7.43 4.23
C GLU A 239 -0.33 -8.50 5.32
N TYR A 240 -0.20 -9.76 4.94
CA TYR A 240 -0.13 -10.88 5.87
C TYR A 240 1.31 -11.05 6.36
N LEU A 241 1.49 -10.98 7.68
CA LEU A 241 2.80 -10.99 8.33
C LEU A 241 3.27 -12.40 8.73
N GLY A 242 2.42 -13.41 8.52
CA GLY A 242 2.70 -14.81 8.82
C GLY A 242 2.10 -15.29 10.14
N THR A 243 2.36 -16.55 10.45
CA THR A 243 2.05 -17.19 11.73
C THR A 243 3.27 -17.20 12.65
N GLY A 244 3.03 -17.15 13.96
CA GLY A 244 4.05 -17.32 14.98
C GLY A 244 3.47 -17.91 16.26
N HIS A 245 4.31 -18.02 17.28
CA HIS A 245 3.89 -18.42 18.62
C HIS A 245 4.05 -17.24 19.58
N GLY A 246 3.07 -17.06 20.46
CA GLY A 246 3.20 -16.12 21.57
C GLY A 246 4.12 -16.66 22.67
N MET A 247 4.27 -15.88 23.73
CA MET A 247 5.17 -16.21 24.84
C MET A 247 4.76 -17.50 25.58
N GLU A 248 3.48 -17.87 25.52
CA GLU A 248 2.93 -19.06 26.17
C GLU A 248 2.82 -20.24 25.18
N GLY A 249 3.36 -20.10 23.96
CA GLY A 249 3.34 -21.11 22.90
C GLY A 249 2.06 -21.13 22.06
N GLU A 250 1.10 -20.26 22.37
CA GLU A 250 -0.16 -20.14 21.66
C GLU A 250 0.07 -19.68 20.22
N THR A 251 -0.61 -20.32 19.26
CA THR A 251 -0.48 -19.96 17.84
C THR A 251 -1.13 -18.60 17.60
N ARG A 252 -0.46 -17.76 16.82
CA ARG A 252 -0.92 -16.42 16.43
C ARG A 252 -0.72 -16.24 14.94
N ALA A 253 -1.57 -15.44 14.33
CA ALA A 253 -1.36 -14.91 12.98
C ALA A 253 -1.54 -13.39 12.99
N ALA A 254 -0.81 -12.70 12.13
CA ALA A 254 -0.81 -11.24 12.12
C ALA A 254 -0.99 -10.67 10.71
N CYS A 255 -1.69 -9.54 10.61
CA CYS A 255 -1.77 -8.76 9.38
C CYS A 255 -1.77 -7.26 9.66
N ARG A 256 -1.27 -6.50 8.69
CA ARG A 256 -1.50 -5.05 8.60
C ARG A 256 -2.49 -4.80 7.49
N ALA A 257 -3.40 -3.85 7.66
CA ALA A 257 -4.28 -3.46 6.58
C ALA A 257 -4.54 -1.95 6.55
N THR A 258 -4.74 -1.40 5.37
CA THR A 258 -5.08 0.01 5.18
C THR A 258 -6.26 0.19 4.24
N THR A 259 -6.99 1.30 4.41
CA THR A 259 -7.98 1.78 3.45
C THR A 259 -8.16 3.29 3.61
N GLU A 260 -8.71 3.95 2.60
CA GLU A 260 -9.22 5.32 2.71
C GLU A 260 -10.76 5.28 2.69
N LEU A 261 -11.38 6.00 3.61
CA LEU A 261 -12.83 6.20 3.65
C LEU A 261 -13.15 7.67 3.42
N HIS A 262 -14.29 7.96 2.79
CA HIS A 262 -14.83 9.30 2.72
C HIS A 262 -16.07 9.43 3.61
N ARG A 263 -16.05 10.35 4.56
CA ARG A 263 -17.16 10.51 5.53
C ARG A 263 -18.51 10.85 4.89
N ASP A 264 -18.48 11.52 3.74
CA ASP A 264 -19.69 11.90 3.00
C ASP A 264 -20.42 10.66 2.43
N ASP A 265 -19.71 9.54 2.20
CA ASP A 265 -20.32 8.28 1.74
C ASP A 265 -21.24 7.65 2.80
N PHE A 266 -21.04 8.02 4.07
CA PHE A 266 -21.76 7.51 5.24
C PHE A 266 -22.68 8.57 5.84
N THR A 267 -23.08 9.57 5.05
CA THR A 267 -24.01 10.65 5.44
C THR A 267 -23.55 11.57 6.58
N ILE A 268 -22.27 11.50 6.95
CA ILE A 268 -21.63 12.44 7.89
C ILE A 268 -21.18 13.67 7.09
N SER A 269 -22.14 14.48 6.67
CA SER A 269 -21.95 15.50 5.61
C SER A 269 -21.41 16.85 6.10
N TRP A 270 -20.71 17.53 5.19
CA TRP A 270 -20.14 18.86 5.39
C TRP A 270 -21.19 19.95 5.66
N GLN A 271 -22.34 19.92 4.98
CA GLN A 271 -23.40 20.92 5.20
C GLN A 271 -23.97 20.84 6.63
N THR A 272 -24.11 19.63 7.18
CA THR A 272 -24.54 19.43 8.57
C THR A 272 -23.50 19.98 9.57
N MET A 273 -22.21 19.80 9.28
CA MET A 273 -21.14 20.29 10.15
C MET A 273 -20.98 21.81 10.11
N LEU A 274 -21.09 22.44 8.94
CA LEU A 274 -21.05 23.90 8.80
C LEU A 274 -22.22 24.59 9.48
N ALA A 275 -23.44 24.03 9.34
CA ALA A 275 -24.63 24.56 10.01
C ALA A 275 -24.52 24.54 11.55
N ARG A 276 -23.61 23.71 12.10
CA ARG A 276 -23.38 23.52 13.53
C ARG A 276 -22.06 24.14 14.03
N GLY A 277 -21.36 24.91 13.19
CA GLY A 277 -20.14 25.64 13.57
C GLY A 277 -18.92 24.77 13.82
N ILE A 278 -18.90 23.55 13.27
CA ILE A 278 -17.85 22.56 13.53
C ILE A 278 -16.66 22.78 12.59
N ALA A 279 -15.46 22.83 13.16
CA ALA A 279 -14.22 23.11 12.44
C ALA A 279 -13.95 22.11 11.30
N VAL A 280 -13.31 22.62 10.24
CA VAL A 280 -13.12 21.98 8.94
C VAL A 280 -12.26 20.71 9.03
N VAL A 281 -12.89 19.54 9.00
CA VAL A 281 -12.21 18.25 8.80
C VAL A 281 -12.36 17.81 7.34
N GLY A 282 -11.25 17.42 6.73
CA GLY A 282 -11.20 16.89 5.37
C GLY A 282 -12.11 15.67 5.20
N PRO A 283 -12.60 15.41 3.99
CA PRO A 283 -13.55 14.31 3.74
C PRO A 283 -12.89 12.94 3.85
N SER A 284 -11.61 12.84 3.52
CA SER A 284 -10.81 11.60 3.56
C SER A 284 -10.34 11.25 4.98
N ILE A 285 -10.52 9.99 5.33
CA ILE A 285 -10.04 9.37 6.56
C ILE A 285 -9.20 8.16 6.16
N THR A 286 -7.91 8.19 6.46
CA THR A 286 -7.05 7.02 6.32
C THR A 286 -7.27 6.12 7.52
N VAL A 287 -7.45 4.82 7.28
CA VAL A 287 -7.59 3.78 8.31
C VAL A 287 -6.36 2.89 8.25
N ASP A 288 -5.78 2.62 9.41
CA ASP A 288 -4.62 1.76 9.60
C ASP A 288 -4.96 0.70 10.65
N LEU A 289 -4.83 -0.56 10.27
CA LEU A 289 -5.12 -1.74 11.09
C LEU A 289 -3.83 -2.52 11.31
N ASP A 290 -3.58 -2.89 12.56
CA ASP A 290 -2.51 -3.81 12.94
C ASP A 290 -3.17 -4.89 13.80
N ILE A 291 -3.34 -6.10 13.27
CA ILE A 291 -4.26 -7.09 13.83
C ILE A 291 -3.51 -8.38 14.12
N GLN A 292 -3.69 -8.90 15.33
CA GLN A 292 -3.36 -10.27 15.68
C GLN A 292 -4.64 -11.07 15.90
N ILE A 293 -4.63 -12.31 15.40
CA ILE A 293 -5.67 -13.30 15.64
C ILE A 293 -5.08 -14.51 16.36
N VAL A 294 -5.90 -15.14 17.20
CA VAL A 294 -5.62 -16.39 17.89
C VAL A 294 -6.70 -17.42 17.56
N PRO A 295 -6.42 -18.73 17.63
CA PRO A 295 -7.46 -19.74 17.52
C PRO A 295 -8.56 -19.48 18.56
N LYS A 296 -9.81 -19.57 18.14
CA LYS A 296 -10.95 -19.42 19.03
C LYS A 296 -10.96 -20.61 20.00
N SER A 297 -11.03 -20.31 21.29
CA SER A 297 -11.11 -21.32 22.36
C SER A 297 -12.45 -22.05 22.41
#